data_AF-A0AAV3ZWV3-F1
#
_entry.id   AF-A0AAV3ZWV3-F1
#
_cell.length_a   1.000
_cell.length_b   1.000
_cell.length_c   1.000
_cell.angle_alpha   90.00
_cell.angle_beta   90.00
_cell.angle_gamma   90.00
#
_symmetry.space_group_name_H-M   'P 1'
#
loop_
_entity.id
_entity.type
_entity.pdbx_description
1 polymer ?
#
loop_
_entity_poly.entity_id
_entity_poly.type
_entity_poly.pdbx_seq_one_letter_code
_entity_poly.pdbx_strand_id
1 'polypeptide(L)'
;MELLLQNPIFRARMKSLTPSTRRWFIESLIDIFDQESEYVIDVIEDCRQEMRETADTYKDDAEELRAQSRMLRKFCPVDLRQHLLASECYVFYLPIYRSTYLLTYLPTYLPT
;
A
#
# COMPACT_ATOMS: atom_id res chain seq x y z
N MET A 1 9.62 10.90 -28.41
CA MET A 1 10.02 11.15 -29.83
C MET A 1 11.34 11.92 -29.97
N GLU A 2 11.56 13.03 -29.24
CA GLU A 2 12.82 13.81 -29.34
C GLU A 2 14.10 13.00 -29.10
N LEU A 3 14.11 12.11 -28.10
CA LEU A 3 15.26 11.24 -27.79
C LEU A 3 15.60 10.26 -28.94
N LEU A 4 14.59 9.72 -29.64
CA LEU A 4 14.81 8.84 -30.79
C LEU A 4 15.42 9.60 -31.97
N LEU A 5 15.07 10.87 -32.14
CA LEU A 5 15.60 11.74 -33.19
C LEU A 5 17.03 12.25 -32.91
N GLN A 6 17.53 12.11 -31.68
CA GLN A 6 18.93 12.34 -31.32
C GLN A 6 19.83 11.17 -31.74
N ASN A 7 19.28 9.98 -31.97
CA ASN A 7 20.06 8.84 -32.46
C ASN A 7 20.37 9.00 -33.96
N PRO A 8 21.65 9.09 -34.36
CA PRO A 8 22.04 9.37 -35.75
C PRO A 8 21.69 8.21 -36.70
N ILE A 9 21.73 6.97 -36.21
CA ILE A 9 21.41 5.76 -37.00
C ILE A 9 19.90 5.72 -37.27
N PHE A 10 19.10 5.96 -36.24
CA PHE A 10 17.64 6.00 -36.37
C PHE A 10 17.21 7.12 -37.34
N ARG A 11 17.79 8.31 -37.19
CA ARG A 11 17.52 9.45 -38.09
C ARG A 11 17.88 9.13 -39.55
N ALA A 12 19.02 8.49 -39.79
CA ALA A 12 19.44 8.10 -41.14
C ALA A 12 18.46 7.09 -41.77
N ARG A 13 18.04 6.07 -41.01
CA ARG A 13 17.05 5.07 -41.45
C ARG A 13 15.67 5.69 -41.71
N MET A 14 15.24 6.63 -40.87
CA MET A 14 13.98 7.35 -41.10
C MET A 14 13.99 8.17 -42.40
N LYS A 15 15.15 8.76 -42.75
CA LYS A 15 15.31 9.51 -44.00
C LYS A 15 15.30 8.61 -45.24
N SER A 16 15.75 7.36 -45.15
CA SER A 16 15.72 6.43 -46.28
C SER A 16 14.34 5.84 -46.58
N LEU A 17 13.37 5.99 -45.66
CA LEU A 17 11.99 5.55 -45.89
C LEU A 17 11.24 6.53 -46.80
N THR A 18 10.30 5.99 -47.59
CA THR A 18 9.33 6.81 -48.34
C THR A 18 8.48 7.65 -47.38
N PRO A 19 7.94 8.80 -47.83
CA PRO A 19 7.11 9.65 -46.99
C PRO A 19 5.90 8.91 -46.39
N SER A 20 5.25 8.05 -47.17
CA SER A 20 4.09 7.28 -46.73
C SER A 20 4.44 6.26 -45.65
N THR A 21 5.50 5.47 -45.86
CA THR A 21 5.97 4.49 -44.87
C THR A 21 6.43 5.16 -43.59
N ARG A 22 7.08 6.33 -43.71
CA ARG A 22 7.52 7.11 -42.56
C ARG A 22 6.35 7.62 -41.73
N ARG A 23 5.29 8.13 -42.37
CA ARG A 23 4.08 8.60 -41.69
C ARG A 23 3.42 7.46 -40.93
N TRP A 24 3.17 6.34 -41.63
CA TRP A 24 2.58 5.15 -41.03
C TRP A 24 3.39 4.66 -39.82
N PHE A 25 4.71 4.58 -39.94
CA PHE A 25 5.58 4.16 -38.83
C PHE A 25 5.50 5.11 -37.63
N ILE A 26 5.45 6.42 -37.86
CA ILE A 26 5.30 7.41 -36.77
C ILE A 26 3.94 7.27 -36.10
N GLU A 27 2.86 7.13 -36.87
CA GLU A 27 1.50 6.92 -36.35
C GLU A 27 1.43 5.65 -35.50
N SER A 28 1.95 4.52 -35.99
CA SER A 28 2.00 3.28 -35.21
C SER A 28 2.83 3.40 -33.93
N LEU A 29 3.92 4.17 -33.95
CA LEU A 29 4.69 4.43 -32.73
C LEU A 29 3.87 5.25 -31.73
N ILE A 30 3.14 6.27 -32.18
CA ILE A 30 2.27 7.08 -31.32
C ILE A 30 1.20 6.20 -30.69
N ASP A 31 0.50 5.39 -31.49
CA ASP A 31 -0.55 4.50 -31.00
C ASP A 31 -0.04 3.55 -29.90
N ILE A 32 1.16 2.96 -30.10
CA ILE A 32 1.79 2.09 -29.10
C ILE A 32 2.15 2.89 -27.84
N PHE A 33 2.72 4.09 -27.99
CA PHE A 33 3.07 4.93 -26.84
C PHE A 33 1.84 5.33 -26.04
N ASP A 34 0.75 5.70 -26.71
CA ASP A 34 -0.49 6.10 -26.06
C ASP A 34 -1.09 4.90 -25.30
N GLN A 35 -1.16 3.73 -25.93
CA GLN A 35 -1.65 2.50 -25.30
C GLN A 35 -0.82 2.08 -24.08
N GLU A 36 0.51 2.07 -24.20
CA GLU A 36 1.40 1.74 -23.08
C GLU A 36 1.30 2.79 -21.95
N SER A 37 1.11 4.06 -22.31
CA SER A 37 0.95 5.13 -21.31
C SER A 37 -0.36 4.99 -20.54
N GLU A 38 -1.46 4.66 -21.21
CA GLU A 38 -2.76 4.40 -20.59
C GLU A 38 -2.67 3.20 -19.64
N TYR A 39 -2.07 2.10 -20.10
CA TYR A 39 -1.83 0.92 -19.25
C TYR A 39 -1.03 1.25 -17.98
N VAL A 40 0.05 2.02 -18.11
CA VAL A 40 0.86 2.42 -16.94
C VAL A 40 0.07 3.32 -15.99
N ILE A 41 -0.76 4.22 -16.52
CA ILE A 41 -1.63 5.08 -15.70
C ILE A 41 -2.62 4.23 -14.90
N ASP A 42 -3.25 3.24 -15.53
CA ASP A 42 -4.21 2.34 -14.87
C ASP A 42 -3.55 1.58 -13.72
N VAL A 43 -2.36 1.00 -13.96
CA VAL A 43 -1.61 0.29 -12.92
C VAL A 43 -1.24 1.22 -11.74
N ILE A 44 -0.84 2.46 -12.03
CA ILE A 44 -0.53 3.44 -10.98
C ILE A 44 -1.77 3.78 -10.17
N GLU A 45 -2.93 3.94 -10.83
CA GLU A 45 -4.18 4.27 -10.15
C GLU A 45 -4.68 3.11 -9.28
N ASP A 46 -4.56 1.87 -9.75
CA ASP A 46 -4.85 0.66 -8.97
C ASP A 46 -3.98 0.58 -7.71
N CYS A 47 -2.66 0.74 -7.85
CA CYS A 47 -1.75 0.77 -6.72
C CYS A 47 -2.10 1.90 -5.74
N ARG A 48 -2.48 3.07 -6.25
CA ARG A 48 -2.88 4.21 -5.42
C ARG A 48 -4.15 3.90 -4.62
N GLN A 49 -5.12 3.23 -5.24
CA GLN A 49 -6.36 2.84 -4.60
C GLN A 49 -6.13 1.80 -3.51
N GLU A 50 -5.33 0.76 -3.78
CA GLU A 50 -4.97 -0.26 -2.79
C GLU A 50 -4.27 0.34 -1.56
N MET A 51 -3.35 1.29 -1.78
CA MET A 51 -2.68 2.00 -0.68
C MET A 51 -3.66 2.83 0.16
N ARG A 52 -4.68 3.44 -0.46
CA ARG A 52 -5.72 4.20 0.27
C ARG A 52 -6.57 3.28 1.13
N GLU A 53 -7.05 2.17 0.58
CA GLU A 53 -7.86 1.19 1.30
C GLU A 53 -7.11 0.61 2.51
N THR A 54 -5.82 0.31 2.31
CA THR A 54 -4.94 -0.12 3.40
C THR A 54 -4.78 0.96 4.48
N ALA A 55 -4.59 2.22 4.09
CA ALA A 55 -4.46 3.33 5.02
C ALA A 55 -5.74 3.59 5.82
N ASP A 56 -6.91 3.48 5.19
CA ASP A 56 -8.21 3.61 5.84
C ASP A 56 -8.43 2.46 6.84
N THR A 57 -8.03 1.23 6.50
CA THR A 57 -8.08 0.09 7.42
C THR A 57 -7.23 0.34 8.68
N TYR A 58 -5.99 0.82 8.52
CA TYR A 58 -5.15 1.16 9.67
C TYR A 58 -5.70 2.30 10.51
N LYS A 59 -6.42 3.24 9.89
CA LYS A 59 -7.08 4.32 10.61
C LYS A 59 -8.20 3.77 11.49
N ASP A 60 -9.04 2.90 10.96
CA ASP A 60 -10.13 2.26 11.71
C ASP A 60 -9.58 1.42 12.88
N ASP A 61 -8.56 0.59 12.63
CA ASP A 61 -7.88 -0.19 13.68
C ASP A 61 -7.30 0.72 14.77
N ALA A 62 -6.67 1.83 14.39
CA ALA A 62 -6.11 2.78 15.34
C ALA A 62 -7.20 3.51 16.14
N GLU A 63 -8.37 3.77 15.56
CA GLU A 63 -9.52 4.32 16.27
C GLU A 63 -10.11 3.31 17.27
N GLU A 64 -10.22 2.04 16.88
CA GLU A 64 -10.65 0.96 17.76
C GLU A 64 -9.70 0.80 18.95
N LEU A 65 -8.39 0.70 18.72
CA LEU A 65 -7.38 0.59 19.77
C LEU A 65 -7.42 1.78 20.72
N ARG A 66 -7.64 3.00 20.19
CA ARG A 66 -7.84 4.19 21.03
C ARG A 66 -9.12 4.09 21.86
N ALA A 67 -10.20 3.53 21.33
CA ALA A 67 -11.43 3.30 22.08
C ALA A 67 -11.24 2.27 23.20
N GLN A 68 -10.58 1.15 22.91
CA GLN A 68 -10.24 0.12 23.89
C GLN A 68 -9.34 0.69 25.01
N SER A 69 -8.33 1.50 24.65
CA SER A 69 -7.47 2.19 25.62
C SER A 69 -8.26 3.12 26.53
N ARG A 70 -9.23 3.88 25.99
CA ARG A 70 -10.13 4.73 26.80
C ARG A 70 -11.00 3.91 27.75
N MET A 71 -11.48 2.74 27.32
CA MET A 71 -12.23 1.84 28.21
C MET A 71 -11.34 1.33 29.34
N LEU A 72 -10.15 0.79 29.02
CA LEU A 72 -9.20 0.33 30.03
C LEU A 72 -8.84 1.43 31.04
N ARG A 73 -8.66 2.67 30.59
CA ARG A 73 -8.40 3.81 31.50
C ARG A 73 -9.57 4.15 32.42
N LYS A 74 -10.80 3.93 31.97
CA LYS A 74 -12.01 4.14 32.79
C LYS A 74 -12.24 3.02 33.79
N PHE A 75 -11.94 1.78 33.42
CA PHE A 75 -12.18 0.59 34.24
C PHE A 75 -10.96 0.16 35.09
N CYS A 76 -9.77 0.67 34.77
CA CYS A 76 -8.54 0.46 35.51
C CYS A 76 -8.00 1.84 35.94
N PRO A 77 -8.32 2.33 37.16
CA PRO A 77 -7.82 3.61 37.62
C PRO A 77 -6.28 3.57 37.70
N VAL A 78 -5.65 4.65 37.27
CA VAL A 78 -4.20 4.81 37.04
C VAL A 78 -3.35 4.79 38.34
N ASP A 79 -3.88 4.33 39.46
CA ASP A 79 -3.15 4.20 40.73
C ASP A 79 -2.50 2.81 40.92
N LEU A 80 -2.10 2.19 39.82
CA LEU A 80 -1.36 0.92 39.80
C LEU A 80 0.13 1.07 40.17
N ARG A 81 0.47 2.10 40.94
CA ARG A 81 1.75 2.17 41.69
C ARG A 81 1.60 1.81 43.16
N GLN A 82 0.39 1.69 43.70
CA GLN A 82 0.17 1.40 45.12
C GLN A 82 -0.58 0.11 45.45
N HIS A 83 -1.26 -0.54 44.51
CA HIS A 83 -2.04 -1.73 44.84
C HIS A 83 -1.62 -2.96 44.05
N LEU A 84 -0.73 -3.73 44.67
CA LEU A 84 -0.51 -5.17 44.53
C LEU A 84 -1.79 -6.04 44.72
N LEU A 85 -3.01 -5.49 44.54
CA LEU A 85 -4.30 -6.10 44.93
C LEU A 85 -5.41 -5.95 43.86
N ALA A 86 -5.07 -5.94 42.56
CA ALA A 86 -6.06 -6.05 41.48
C ALA A 86 -6.09 -7.48 40.90
N SER A 87 -6.29 -8.46 41.77
CA SER A 87 -6.33 -9.89 41.42
C SER A 87 -7.48 -10.25 40.47
N GLU A 88 -8.55 -9.44 40.40
CA GLU A 88 -9.75 -9.78 39.61
C GLU A 88 -9.73 -9.19 38.19
N CYS A 89 -9.16 -8.00 37.98
CA CYS A 89 -9.00 -7.45 36.62
C CYS A 89 -7.89 -8.16 35.84
N TYR A 90 -6.82 -8.59 36.49
CA TYR A 90 -5.72 -9.31 35.84
C TYR A 90 -6.15 -10.70 35.33
N VAL A 91 -6.97 -11.42 36.09
CA VAL A 91 -7.40 -12.79 35.75
C VAL A 91 -8.40 -12.82 34.59
N PHE A 92 -9.23 -11.78 34.42
CA PHE A 92 -10.22 -11.77 33.33
C PHE A 92 -9.64 -11.31 31.99
N TYR A 93 -8.78 -10.28 32.01
CA TYR A 93 -8.33 -9.65 30.77
C TYR A 93 -7.03 -10.25 30.22
N LEU A 94 -6.14 -10.78 31.06
CA LEU A 94 -4.88 -11.38 30.60
C LEU A 94 -5.08 -12.64 29.73
N PRO A 95 -6.02 -13.56 30.03
CA PRO A 95 -6.25 -14.72 29.17
C PRO A 95 -6.84 -14.32 27.82
N ILE A 96 -7.75 -13.35 27.79
CA ILE A 96 -8.37 -12.86 26.54
C ILE A 96 -7.31 -12.18 25.68
N TYR A 97 -6.56 -11.25 26.27
CA TYR A 97 -5.47 -10.54 25.58
C TYR A 97 -4.38 -11.49 25.10
N ARG A 98 -3.97 -12.47 25.93
CA ARG A 98 -2.98 -13.47 25.55
C ARG A 98 -3.48 -14.38 24.43
N SER A 99 -4.74 -14.80 24.47
CA SER A 99 -5.32 -15.68 23.45
C SER A 99 -5.49 -14.95 22.12
N THR A 100 -6.05 -13.74 22.11
CA THR A 100 -6.24 -12.99 20.86
C THR A 100 -4.91 -12.51 20.28
N TYR A 101 -4.04 -11.91 21.10
CA TYR A 101 -2.76 -11.39 20.61
C TYR A 101 -1.80 -12.50 20.16
N LEU A 102 -1.76 -13.66 20.84
CA LEU A 102 -0.98 -14.80 20.34
C LEU A 102 -1.57 -15.35 19.06
N LEU A 103 -2.89 -15.55 18.92
CA LEU A 103 -3.45 -16.15 17.71
C LEU A 103 -3.24 -15.29 16.46
N THR A 104 -3.40 -13.97 16.60
CA THR A 104 -3.34 -13.05 15.46
C THR A 104 -1.91 -12.71 15.05
N TYR A 105 -0.95 -12.69 15.99
CA TYR A 105 0.42 -12.24 15.72
C TYR A 105 1.48 -13.35 15.76
N LEU A 106 1.25 -14.55 16.31
CA LEU A 106 2.25 -15.65 16.19
C LEU A 106 2.58 -16.01 14.74
N PRO A 107 1.60 -16.11 13.81
CA PRO A 107 1.88 -16.54 12.44
C PRO A 107 2.75 -15.56 11.66
N THR A 108 2.82 -14.29 12.11
CA THR A 108 3.57 -13.22 11.44
C THR A 108 5.04 -13.15 11.88
N TYR A 109 5.41 -13.72 13.04
CA TYR A 109 6.75 -13.61 13.63
C TYR A 109 7.47 -14.94 13.84
N LEU A 110 6.81 -16.08 13.56
CA LEU A 110 7.48 -17.37 13.43
C LEU A 110 7.86 -17.56 11.95
N PRO A 111 9.16 -17.52 11.58
CA PRO A 111 9.56 -17.94 10.26
C PRO A 111 9.30 -19.45 10.14
N THR A 112 8.62 -19.87 9.06
CA THR A 112 8.53 -21.28 8.64
C THR A 112 9.90 -21.92 8.49
#